data_AF-A0AAW1NPG6-F1
#
_entry.id   AF-A0AAW1NPG6-F1
#
_cell.length_a   1.000
_cell.length_b   1.000
_cell.length_c   1.000
_cell.angle_alpha   90.00
_cell.angle_beta   90.00
_cell.angle_gamma   90.00
#
_symmetry.space_group_name_H-M   'P 1'
#
loop_
_entity.id
_entity.type
_entity.pdbx_description
1 polymer ?
#
loop_
_entity_poly.entity_id
_entity_poly.type
_entity_poly.pdbx_seq_one_letter_code
_entity_poly.pdbx_strand_id
1 'polypeptide(L)'
;MALEFYVEPVIPLAARTSNLPSWLLGCTVVRRQRAAVRETDTAHSNEASVMRSHSAADLRPGDCYLLSGHVGAGKSTFCRAFIRAVDGDEMLTVPSPTYVLEYVYDEHDGPSVHHMDLYRLKGPEECLRLGLSDALKTGAALVEWPEVLGPTHTPITHLQVALQQTQAQAQRSAAAGPEEEPEDEERQITLTPQGLYWQH
;
A
#
# COMPACT_ATOMS: atom_id res chain seq x y z
N MET A 1 27.29 -11.65 32.84
CA MET A 1 27.99 -12.23 31.68
C MET A 1 27.12 -11.98 30.47
N ALA A 2 27.34 -10.85 29.80
CA ALA A 2 26.61 -10.45 28.59
C ALA A 2 27.62 -10.49 27.44
N LEU A 3 27.28 -11.22 26.38
CA LEU A 3 28.06 -11.32 25.16
C LEU A 3 27.71 -10.10 24.28
N GLU A 4 28.70 -9.25 24.04
CA GLU A 4 28.65 -8.19 23.02
C GLU A 4 28.78 -8.84 21.64
N PHE A 5 27.83 -8.57 20.74
CA PHE A 5 27.96 -8.86 19.32
C PHE A 5 28.32 -7.56 18.59
N TYR A 6 29.55 -7.53 18.10
CA TYR A 6 30.09 -6.52 17.19
C TYR A 6 29.69 -6.90 15.76
N VAL A 7 29.08 -5.98 15.01
CA VAL A 7 28.81 -6.16 13.58
C VAL A 7 29.38 -4.94 12.86
N GLU A 8 30.39 -5.16 12.02
CA GLU A 8 31.02 -4.10 11.23
C GLU A 8 30.08 -3.53 10.16
N PRO A 9 30.12 -2.22 9.88
CA PRO A 9 29.36 -1.66 8.77
C PRO A 9 30.03 -2.01 7.43
N VAL A 10 29.30 -2.73 6.57
CA VAL A 10 29.59 -2.79 5.14
C VAL A 10 29.42 -1.38 4.56
N ILE A 11 30.51 -0.81 4.05
CA ILE A 11 30.52 0.49 3.36
C ILE A 11 30.28 0.22 1.86
N PRO A 12 29.20 0.72 1.24
CA PRO A 12 29.13 0.80 -0.21
C PRO A 12 29.96 2.00 -0.70
N LEU A 13 30.90 1.68 -1.59
CA LEU A 13 31.78 2.58 -2.30
C LEU A 13 31.00 3.51 -3.24
N ALA A 14 31.10 4.82 -2.98
CA ALA A 14 30.90 5.96 -3.88
C ALA A 14 30.13 5.76 -5.22
N ALA A 15 28.92 6.32 -5.29
CA ALA A 15 28.36 6.84 -6.55
C ALA A 15 28.13 8.35 -6.41
N ARG A 16 28.70 9.06 -7.39
CA ARG A 16 28.97 10.49 -7.46
C ARG A 16 27.74 11.37 -7.27
N THR A 17 27.96 12.41 -6.48
CA THR A 17 27.19 13.66 -6.44
C THR A 17 27.22 14.36 -7.81
N SER A 18 26.08 14.51 -8.48
CA SER A 18 25.72 15.69 -9.33
C SER A 18 24.52 15.43 -10.24
N ASN A 19 23.30 15.31 -9.69
CA ASN A 19 22.03 15.78 -10.31
C ASN A 19 20.82 15.44 -9.42
N LEU A 20 20.87 15.83 -8.14
CA LEU A 20 19.67 15.74 -7.30
C LEU A 20 18.79 16.96 -7.60
N PRO A 21 17.51 16.78 -7.94
CA PRO A 21 16.59 17.89 -8.13
C PRO A 21 16.50 18.75 -6.85
N SER A 22 16.30 20.05 -7.02
CA SER A 22 16.46 21.06 -5.95
C SER A 22 15.59 20.87 -4.71
N TRP A 23 14.57 20.01 -4.77
CA TRP A 23 13.72 19.65 -3.62
C TRP A 23 14.35 18.61 -2.66
N LEU A 24 15.52 18.03 -2.99
CA LEU A 24 16.27 17.12 -2.10
C LEU A 24 17.23 17.85 -1.13
N LEU A 25 17.46 19.15 -1.32
CA LEU A 25 18.26 19.97 -0.38
C LEU A 25 17.37 20.42 0.79
N GLY A 26 17.15 19.50 1.73
CA GLY A 26 16.40 19.81 2.96
C GLY A 26 16.05 18.60 3.82
N CYS A 27 16.24 17.38 3.32
CA CYS A 27 15.98 16.16 4.09
C CYS A 27 17.28 15.66 4.73
N THR A 28 17.42 15.87 6.04
CA THR A 28 18.34 15.08 6.85
C THR A 28 17.94 13.60 6.68
N VAL A 29 18.83 12.78 6.12
CA VAL A 29 18.68 11.32 6.12
C VAL A 29 18.77 10.84 7.57
N VAL A 30 17.62 10.79 8.24
CA VAL A 30 17.49 10.10 9.52
C VAL A 30 17.38 8.63 9.18
N ARG A 31 18.38 7.81 9.53
CA ARG A 31 18.21 6.36 9.61
C ARG A 31 17.04 6.09 10.55
N ARG A 32 15.85 5.80 10.01
CA ARG A 32 14.67 5.47 10.82
C ARG A 32 14.46 3.98 10.80
N GLN A 33 14.49 3.38 12.00
CA GLN A 33 13.81 2.11 12.27
C GLN A 33 12.34 2.26 11.84
N ARG A 34 11.74 1.18 11.31
CA ARG A 34 10.31 1.10 10.95
C ARG A 34 9.52 1.81 12.05
N ALA A 35 8.87 2.92 11.71
CA ALA A 35 8.10 3.64 12.69
C ALA A 35 6.89 2.76 13.01
N ALA A 36 6.78 2.28 14.25
CA ALA A 36 5.57 1.63 14.74
C ALA A 36 4.35 2.42 14.25
N VAL A 37 3.47 1.78 13.47
CA VAL A 37 2.19 2.37 13.05
C VAL A 37 1.31 2.44 14.30
N ARG A 38 1.52 3.48 15.10
CA ARG A 38 0.75 3.74 16.32
C ARG A 38 -0.43 4.63 15.93
N GLU A 39 -1.61 4.03 16.05
CA GLU A 39 -2.88 4.69 16.37
C GLU A 39 -3.33 5.78 15.38
N THR A 40 -4.26 5.39 14.49
CA THR A 40 -5.14 6.29 13.71
C THR A 40 -4.43 7.51 13.11
N ASP A 41 -3.47 7.30 12.21
CA ASP A 41 -2.88 8.42 11.47
C ASP A 41 -3.90 8.97 10.48
N THR A 42 -4.68 9.95 10.92
CA THR A 42 -5.64 10.68 10.09
C THR A 42 -4.84 11.68 9.25
N ALA A 43 -4.20 11.19 8.21
CA ALA A 43 -3.48 12.04 7.27
C ALA A 43 -4.48 12.94 6.54
N HIS A 44 -4.53 14.21 6.92
CA HIS A 44 -5.19 15.28 6.18
C HIS A 44 -4.32 15.56 4.95
N SER A 45 -4.81 15.15 3.78
CA SER A 45 -4.22 15.37 2.46
C SER A 45 -2.73 15.04 2.33
N ASN A 46 -2.42 13.76 2.08
CA ASN A 46 -1.45 13.34 1.06
C ASN A 46 -1.30 11.81 1.08
N GLU A 47 -1.81 11.14 0.05
CA GLU A 47 -1.52 9.73 -0.24
C GLU A 47 0.01 9.44 -0.16
N ALA A 48 0.82 10.46 -0.47
CA ALA A 48 2.27 10.46 -0.37
C ALA A 48 2.87 10.32 1.06
N SER A 49 2.17 10.60 2.15
CA SER A 49 2.72 10.37 3.51
C SER A 49 2.58 8.90 3.93
N VAL A 50 1.41 8.29 3.66
CA VAL A 50 1.18 6.84 3.85
C VAL A 50 2.14 6.03 2.97
N MET A 51 2.31 6.43 1.71
CA MET A 51 3.23 5.77 0.78
C MET A 51 4.71 5.97 1.11
N ARG A 52 5.11 7.11 1.68
CA ARG A 52 6.50 7.33 2.10
C ARG A 52 6.95 6.43 3.25
N SER A 53 6.03 5.87 4.02
CA SER A 53 6.33 4.88 5.07
C SER A 53 6.51 3.45 4.57
N HIS A 54 6.20 3.15 3.30
CA HIS A 54 6.20 1.79 2.74
C HIS A 54 6.79 1.83 1.32
N SER A 55 8.10 2.03 1.23
CA SER A 55 8.85 1.97 -0.04
C SER A 55 9.09 0.52 -0.49
N ALA A 56 9.49 0.33 -1.76
CA ALA A 56 9.92 -0.98 -2.28
C ALA A 56 10.95 -1.67 -1.38
N ALA A 57 11.88 -0.88 -0.83
CA ALA A 57 12.95 -1.37 0.04
C ALA A 57 12.45 -1.91 1.39
N ASP A 58 11.22 -1.57 1.78
CA ASP A 58 10.60 -2.00 3.04
C ASP A 58 9.59 -3.14 2.86
N LEU A 59 9.26 -3.46 1.60
CA LEU A 59 8.28 -4.49 1.25
C LEU A 59 8.89 -5.88 1.48
N ARG A 60 8.13 -6.77 2.11
CA ARG A 60 8.55 -8.15 2.36
C ARG A 60 7.54 -9.15 1.82
N PRO A 61 8.00 -10.36 1.44
CA PRO A 61 7.08 -11.47 1.21
C PRO A 61 6.17 -11.67 2.42
N GLY A 62 4.87 -11.76 2.17
CA GLY A 62 3.84 -11.88 3.20
C GLY A 62 3.21 -10.57 3.65
N ASP A 63 3.70 -9.41 3.19
CA ASP A 63 3.02 -8.14 3.45
C ASP A 63 1.64 -8.14 2.76
N CYS A 64 0.58 -7.94 3.53
CA CYS A 64 -0.79 -7.95 3.04
C CYS A 64 -1.52 -6.69 3.49
N TYR A 65 -2.07 -5.96 2.53
CA TYR A 65 -2.83 -4.74 2.73
C TYR A 65 -4.27 -4.99 2.31
N LEU A 66 -5.21 -4.82 3.23
CA LEU A 66 -6.63 -5.08 3.01
C LEU A 66 -7.38 -3.74 2.91
N LEU A 67 -7.83 -3.38 1.71
CA LEU A 67 -8.41 -2.08 1.40
C LEU A 67 -9.93 -2.11 1.42
N SER A 68 -10.51 -1.51 2.46
CA SER A 68 -11.95 -1.36 2.65
C SER A 68 -12.41 0.08 2.44
N GLY A 69 -13.61 0.26 1.91
CA GLY A 69 -14.23 1.57 1.70
C GLY A 69 -15.36 1.48 0.68
N HIS A 70 -16.28 2.44 0.69
CA HIS A 70 -17.42 2.45 -0.24
C HIS A 70 -16.97 2.59 -1.71
N VAL A 71 -17.89 2.40 -2.65
CA VAL A 71 -17.63 2.65 -4.09
C VAL A 71 -17.22 4.12 -4.27
N GLY A 72 -16.13 4.37 -5.00
CA GLY A 72 -15.57 5.73 -5.16
C GLY A 72 -14.65 6.19 -4.01
N ALA A 73 -14.47 5.39 -2.96
CA ALA A 73 -13.57 5.73 -1.84
C ALA A 73 -12.08 5.83 -2.23
N GLY A 74 -11.70 5.41 -3.44
CA GLY A 74 -10.34 5.60 -3.99
C GLY A 74 -9.42 4.42 -3.75
N LYS A 75 -9.94 3.22 -3.48
CA LYS A 75 -9.16 2.00 -3.27
C LYS A 75 -8.18 1.73 -4.42
N SER A 76 -8.66 1.69 -5.67
CA SER A 76 -7.77 1.52 -6.82
C SER A 76 -6.80 2.69 -7.04
N THR A 77 -7.17 3.91 -6.64
CA THR A 77 -6.25 5.07 -6.67
C THR A 77 -5.10 4.86 -5.69
N PHE A 78 -5.40 4.42 -4.47
CA PHE A 78 -4.40 4.06 -3.47
C PHE A 78 -3.50 2.93 -3.96
N CYS A 79 -4.05 1.84 -4.48
CA CYS A 79 -3.24 0.73 -5.00
C CYS A 79 -2.30 1.18 -6.11
N ARG A 80 -2.81 1.97 -7.06
CA ARG A 80 -2.01 2.53 -8.16
C ARG A 80 -0.89 3.41 -7.68
N ALA A 81 -1.17 4.31 -6.75
CA ALA A 81 -0.15 5.14 -6.17
C ALA A 81 0.89 4.25 -5.47
N PHE A 82 0.48 3.33 -4.59
CA PHE A 82 1.38 2.40 -3.89
C PHE A 82 2.30 1.64 -4.84
N ILE A 83 1.75 1.02 -5.89
CA ILE A 83 2.51 0.24 -6.86
C ILE A 83 3.52 1.12 -7.60
N ARG A 84 3.14 2.31 -8.04
CA ARG A 84 4.07 3.26 -8.68
C ARG A 84 5.22 3.66 -7.77
N ALA A 85 4.95 3.84 -6.47
CA ALA A 85 6.01 4.15 -5.51
C ALA A 85 6.94 2.97 -5.23
N VAL A 86 6.43 1.75 -5.23
CA VAL A 86 7.23 0.52 -5.11
C VAL A 86 8.06 0.29 -6.39
N ASP A 87 7.47 0.49 -7.56
CA ASP A 87 8.18 0.30 -8.83
C ASP A 87 9.19 1.42 -9.11
N GLY A 88 8.96 2.62 -8.56
CA GLY A 88 9.77 3.80 -8.83
C GLY A 88 9.42 4.50 -10.15
N ASP A 89 8.32 4.11 -10.79
CA ASP A 89 7.80 4.69 -12.03
C ASP A 89 6.42 5.32 -11.82
N GLU A 90 6.37 6.66 -11.79
CA GLU A 90 5.11 7.42 -11.66
C GLU A 90 4.20 7.27 -12.89
N MET A 91 4.77 6.91 -14.05
CA MET A 91 4.04 6.75 -15.31
C MET A 91 3.56 5.32 -15.53
N LEU A 92 3.93 4.37 -14.65
CA LEU A 92 3.50 2.98 -14.73
C LEU A 92 1.97 2.90 -14.80
N THR A 93 1.48 2.12 -15.74
CA THR A 93 0.04 1.91 -15.92
C THR A 93 -0.45 0.86 -14.94
N VAL A 94 -1.23 1.29 -13.95
CA VAL A 94 -1.84 0.43 -12.93
C VAL A 94 -3.36 0.53 -13.02
N PRO A 95 -3.99 -0.24 -13.92
CA PRO A 95 -5.45 -0.28 -14.05
C PRO A 95 -6.07 -1.01 -12.85
N SER A 96 -7.36 -0.78 -12.61
CA SER A 96 -8.08 -1.57 -11.60
C SER A 96 -8.32 -3.00 -12.10
N PRO A 97 -8.00 -4.04 -11.30
CA PRO A 97 -8.19 -5.43 -11.69
C PRO A 97 -9.64 -5.90 -11.59
N THR A 98 -10.64 -5.04 -11.39
CA THR A 98 -12.05 -5.45 -11.16
C THR A 98 -12.59 -6.54 -12.10
N TYR A 99 -12.14 -6.61 -13.37
CA TYR A 99 -12.57 -7.64 -14.32
C TYR A 99 -11.59 -8.81 -14.48
N VAL A 100 -10.29 -8.56 -14.34
CA VAL A 100 -9.25 -9.61 -14.45
C VAL A 100 -8.96 -10.29 -13.11
N LEU A 101 -9.51 -9.75 -12.02
CA LEU A 101 -9.37 -10.11 -10.61
C LEU A 101 -7.98 -9.84 -10.03
N GLU A 102 -6.92 -9.97 -10.83
CA GLU A 102 -5.53 -9.78 -10.39
C GLU A 102 -4.64 -9.16 -11.48
N TYR A 103 -3.75 -8.28 -11.05
CA TYR A 103 -2.52 -7.93 -11.77
C TYR A 103 -1.31 -8.18 -10.87
N VAL A 104 -0.20 -8.62 -11.46
CA VAL A 104 1.07 -8.86 -10.75
C VAL A 104 2.12 -7.91 -11.32
N TYR A 105 2.85 -7.25 -10.43
CA TYR A 105 3.93 -6.31 -10.74
C TYR A 105 5.23 -6.83 -10.14
N ASP A 106 6.18 -7.23 -10.98
CA ASP A 106 7.42 -7.92 -10.60
C ASP A 106 8.67 -7.41 -11.35
N GLU A 107 8.56 -6.27 -12.05
CA GLU A 107 9.66 -5.69 -12.83
C GLU A 107 10.66 -4.87 -12.00
N HIS A 108 10.42 -4.70 -10.69
CA HIS A 108 11.29 -3.97 -9.76
C HIS A 108 12.13 -4.90 -8.87
N ASP A 109 13.19 -4.34 -8.26
CA ASP A 109 14.01 -5.05 -7.27
C ASP A 109 13.22 -5.24 -5.95
N GLY A 110 12.60 -6.41 -5.77
CA GLY A 110 11.84 -6.70 -4.56
C GLY A 110 10.87 -7.88 -4.71
N PRO A 111 10.01 -8.10 -3.69
CA PRO A 111 8.90 -9.05 -3.79
C PRO A 111 7.86 -8.56 -4.80
N SER A 112 7.25 -9.48 -5.56
CA SER A 112 6.16 -9.13 -6.46
C SER A 112 4.99 -8.49 -5.70
N VAL A 113 4.32 -7.51 -6.32
CA VAL A 113 3.10 -6.90 -5.79
C VAL A 113 1.90 -7.46 -6.53
N HIS A 114 1.02 -8.14 -5.81
CA HIS A 114 -0.24 -8.67 -6.31
C HIS A 114 -1.37 -7.68 -6.01
N HIS A 115 -1.94 -7.05 -7.04
CA HIS A 115 -3.11 -6.19 -6.93
C HIS A 115 -4.35 -7.02 -7.23
N MET A 116 -5.13 -7.30 -6.19
CA MET A 116 -6.34 -8.11 -6.27
C MET A 116 -7.59 -7.27 -6.01
N ASP A 117 -8.66 -7.51 -6.77
CA ASP A 117 -9.97 -6.91 -6.53
C ASP A 117 -11.03 -8.01 -6.42
N LEU A 118 -11.60 -8.14 -5.22
CA LEU A 118 -12.57 -9.18 -4.89
C LEU A 118 -14.02 -8.79 -5.14
N TYR A 119 -14.31 -7.55 -5.60
CA TYR A 119 -15.65 -6.99 -5.71
C TYR A 119 -16.66 -7.89 -6.46
N ARG A 120 -16.18 -8.63 -7.46
CA ARG A 120 -17.02 -9.49 -8.32
C ARG A 120 -17.10 -10.94 -7.87
N LEU A 121 -16.31 -11.33 -6.86
CA LEU A 121 -16.29 -12.69 -6.35
C LEU A 121 -17.50 -12.93 -5.45
N LYS A 122 -18.07 -14.13 -5.52
CA LYS A 122 -19.32 -14.49 -4.83
C LYS A 122 -19.12 -14.97 -3.39
N GLY A 123 -17.87 -15.03 -2.93
CA GLY A 123 -17.55 -15.41 -1.56
C GLY A 123 -16.17 -16.06 -1.41
N PRO A 124 -15.86 -16.53 -0.20
CA PRO A 124 -14.51 -16.96 0.18
C PRO A 124 -13.94 -18.10 -0.69
N GLU A 125 -14.78 -19.03 -1.11
CA GLU A 125 -14.38 -20.17 -1.96
C GLU A 125 -13.84 -19.72 -3.32
N GLU A 126 -14.36 -18.63 -3.88
CA GLU A 126 -13.82 -18.08 -5.13
C GLU A 126 -12.50 -17.35 -4.88
N CYS A 127 -12.36 -16.65 -3.75
CA CYS A 127 -11.12 -16.00 -3.35
C CYS A 127 -9.98 -17.00 -3.12
N LEU A 128 -10.27 -18.18 -2.55
CA LEU A 128 -9.28 -19.25 -2.37
C LEU A 128 -8.65 -19.68 -3.70
N ARG A 129 -9.44 -19.73 -4.78
CA ARG A 129 -8.94 -20.08 -6.11
C ARG A 129 -8.08 -18.98 -6.74
N LEU A 130 -8.23 -17.72 -6.29
CA LEU A 130 -7.38 -16.61 -6.71
C LEU A 130 -5.95 -16.74 -6.17
N GLY A 131 -5.74 -17.55 -5.11
CA GLY A 131 -4.39 -17.91 -4.68
C GLY A 131 -3.69 -16.86 -3.79
N LEU A 132 -4.44 -16.06 -3.01
CA LEU A 132 -3.86 -15.07 -2.09
C LEU A 132 -2.78 -15.66 -1.16
N SER A 133 -3.02 -16.86 -0.61
CA SER A 133 -2.04 -17.52 0.25
C SER A 133 -0.76 -17.92 -0.47
N ASP A 134 -0.83 -18.19 -1.78
CA ASP A 134 0.35 -18.49 -2.59
C ASP A 134 1.10 -17.23 -2.98
N ALA A 135 0.39 -16.16 -3.36
CA ALA A 135 0.96 -14.83 -3.61
C ALA A 135 1.79 -14.33 -2.42
N LEU A 136 1.25 -14.46 -1.20
CA LEU A 136 1.93 -14.01 0.03
C LEU A 136 3.17 -14.83 0.40
N LYS A 137 3.45 -15.99 -0.21
CA LYS A 137 4.68 -16.76 0.09
C LYS A 137 5.93 -16.09 -0.45
N THR A 138 5.81 -15.39 -1.58
CA THR A 138 6.95 -14.83 -2.31
C THR A 138 6.80 -13.33 -2.57
N GLY A 139 5.57 -12.81 -2.52
CA GLY A 139 5.25 -11.42 -2.78
C GLY A 139 4.45 -10.76 -1.67
N ALA A 140 4.00 -9.55 -1.94
CA ALA A 140 3.04 -8.80 -1.15
C ALA A 140 1.70 -8.69 -1.89
N ALA A 141 0.62 -8.42 -1.18
CA ALA A 141 -0.70 -8.29 -1.78
C ALA A 141 -1.42 -7.00 -1.34
N LEU A 142 -1.98 -6.29 -2.31
CA LEU A 142 -2.98 -5.23 -2.14
C LEU A 142 -4.34 -5.79 -2.52
N VAL A 143 -5.24 -5.94 -1.56
CA VAL A 143 -6.53 -6.60 -1.76
C VAL A 143 -7.67 -5.60 -1.56
N GLU A 144 -8.34 -5.24 -2.66
CA GLU A 144 -9.58 -4.45 -2.61
C GLU A 144 -10.78 -5.34 -2.26
N TRP A 145 -11.72 -4.79 -1.49
CA TRP A 145 -12.94 -5.48 -1.03
C TRP A 145 -12.65 -6.75 -0.20
N PRO A 146 -11.79 -6.66 0.84
CA PRO A 146 -11.35 -7.80 1.64
C PRO A 146 -12.48 -8.50 2.40
N GLU A 147 -13.63 -7.87 2.58
CA GLU A 147 -14.81 -8.46 3.23
C GLU A 147 -15.28 -9.77 2.56
N VAL A 148 -14.99 -9.95 1.27
CA VAL A 148 -15.37 -11.16 0.52
C VAL A 148 -14.55 -12.38 0.97
N LEU A 149 -13.36 -12.19 1.55
CA LEU A 149 -12.54 -13.27 2.11
C LEU A 149 -13.26 -13.99 3.26
N GLY A 150 -14.07 -13.27 4.03
CA GLY A 150 -14.65 -13.78 5.27
C GLY A 150 -13.60 -14.06 6.36
N PRO A 151 -14.05 -14.22 7.61
CA PRO A 151 -13.17 -14.24 8.79
C PRO A 151 -12.16 -15.40 8.81
N THR A 152 -12.48 -16.51 8.15
CA THR A 152 -11.62 -17.71 8.13
C THR A 152 -10.44 -17.58 7.16
N HIS A 153 -10.57 -16.76 6.12
CA HIS A 153 -9.56 -16.64 5.05
C HIS A 153 -8.80 -15.31 5.07
N THR A 154 -9.24 -14.35 5.89
CA THR A 154 -8.45 -13.15 6.20
C THR A 154 -7.10 -13.55 6.83
N PRO A 155 -5.95 -13.12 6.28
CA PRO A 155 -4.65 -13.40 6.89
C PRO A 155 -4.55 -12.87 8.32
N ILE A 156 -3.91 -13.63 9.22
CA ILE A 156 -3.76 -13.24 10.63
C ILE A 156 -2.90 -11.97 10.78
N THR A 157 -1.89 -11.82 9.92
CA THR A 157 -1.02 -10.66 9.86
C THR A 157 -1.30 -9.85 8.59
N HIS A 158 -1.89 -8.67 8.75
CA HIS A 158 -2.18 -7.75 7.64
C HIS A 158 -2.27 -6.31 8.14
N LEU A 159 -2.21 -5.35 7.23
CA LEU A 159 -2.54 -3.95 7.48
C LEU A 159 -3.94 -3.68 6.91
N GLN A 160 -4.90 -3.35 7.77
CA GLN A 160 -6.21 -2.88 7.33
C GLN A 160 -6.09 -1.42 6.90
N VAL A 161 -6.53 -1.12 5.68
CA VAL A 161 -6.55 0.23 5.10
C VAL A 161 -8.01 0.61 4.86
N ALA A 162 -8.56 1.50 5.68
CA ALA A 162 -9.92 2.00 5.52
C ALA A 162 -9.91 3.37 4.85
N LEU A 163 -10.59 3.49 3.71
CA LEU A 163 -10.71 4.72 2.93
C LEU A 163 -12.13 5.29 3.05
N GLN A 164 -12.23 6.57 3.36
CA GLN A 164 -13.48 7.31 3.47
C GLN A 164 -13.39 8.63 2.70
N GLN A 165 -14.41 8.92 1.90
CA GLN A 165 -14.57 10.24 1.32
C GLN A 165 -14.89 11.26 2.42
N THR A 166 -14.35 12.47 2.27
CA THR A 166 -14.77 13.60 3.10
C THR A 166 -16.23 13.97 2.76
N GLN A 167 -16.95 14.58 3.72
CA GLN A 167 -18.35 15.00 3.46
C GLN A 167 -18.46 15.96 2.28
N ALA A 168 -17.47 16.84 2.09
CA ALA A 168 -17.41 17.76 0.96
C ALA A 168 -17.30 17.00 -0.37
N GLN A 169 -16.55 15.90 -0.42
CA GLN A 169 -16.41 15.07 -1.61
C GLN A 169 -17.68 14.26 -1.89
N ALA A 170 -18.28 13.64 -0.86
CA ALA A 170 -19.54 12.91 -1.03
C ALA A 170 -20.67 13.82 -1.56
N GLN A 171 -20.72 15.08 -1.10
CA GLN A 171 -21.67 16.08 -1.60
C GLN A 171 -21.37 16.51 -3.04
N ARG A 172 -20.10 16.68 -3.42
CA ARG A 172 -19.70 16.98 -4.81
C ARG A 172 -19.97 15.81 -5.74
N SER A 173 -19.62 14.58 -5.38
CA SER A 173 -19.91 13.39 -6.19
C SER A 173 -21.42 13.17 -6.40
N ALA A 174 -22.25 13.57 -5.43
CA ALA A 174 -23.71 13.55 -5.57
C ALA A 174 -24.26 14.68 -6.47
N ALA A 175 -23.51 15.77 -6.64
CA ALA A 175 -23.90 16.96 -7.39
C ALA A 175 -23.24 17.07 -8.77
N ALA A 176 -22.12 16.39 -9.01
CA ALA A 176 -21.35 16.42 -10.24
C ALA A 176 -21.91 15.41 -11.26
N GLY A 177 -22.07 15.86 -12.51
CA GLY A 177 -22.27 14.96 -13.64
C GLY A 177 -21.01 14.10 -13.91
N PRO A 178 -21.09 13.06 -14.75
CA PRO A 178 -20.11 11.97 -14.83
C PRO A 178 -18.68 12.31 -15.32
N GLU A 179 -18.30 13.57 -15.49
CA GLU A 179 -17.09 13.92 -16.28
C GLU A 179 -16.04 14.81 -15.57
N GLU A 180 -16.20 15.16 -14.29
CA GLU A 180 -15.16 15.89 -13.55
C GLU A 180 -14.64 15.05 -12.39
N GLU A 181 -13.52 14.33 -12.58
CA GLU A 181 -12.72 13.78 -11.48
C GLU A 181 -11.71 14.86 -11.04
N PRO A 182 -11.90 15.52 -9.89
CA PRO A 182 -10.97 16.54 -9.42
C PRO A 182 -9.64 15.91 -9.02
N GLU A 183 -8.54 16.56 -9.41
CA GLU A 183 -7.17 16.10 -9.15
C GLU A 183 -6.75 16.22 -7.66
N ASP A 184 -7.51 16.95 -6.84
CA ASP A 184 -7.22 17.21 -5.41
C ASP A 184 -8.42 16.86 -4.52
N GLU A 185 -8.75 15.57 -4.43
CA GLU A 185 -9.79 15.09 -3.53
C GLU A 185 -9.21 14.62 -2.18
N GLU A 186 -9.46 15.41 -1.14
CA GLU A 186 -9.09 15.08 0.22
C GLU A 186 -9.89 13.87 0.72
N ARG A 187 -9.17 12.84 1.17
CA ARG A 187 -9.70 11.56 1.65
C ARG A 187 -9.13 11.24 3.02
N GLN A 188 -9.92 10.61 3.86
CA GLN A 188 -9.47 10.08 5.14
C GLN A 188 -9.04 8.63 4.95
N ILE A 189 -7.77 8.34 5.29
CA ILE A 189 -7.20 6.99 5.27
C ILE A 189 -6.90 6.60 6.71
N THR A 190 -7.35 5.43 7.14
CA THR A 190 -7.04 4.86 8.46
C THR A 190 -6.28 3.56 8.29
N LEU A 191 -5.11 3.46 8.93
CA LEU A 191 -4.28 2.27 8.94
C LEU A 191 -4.42 1.55 10.28
N THR A 192 -4.82 0.29 10.27
CA THR A 192 -4.95 -0.53 11.49
C THR A 192 -4.14 -1.82 11.35
N PRO A 193 -3.00 -1.94 12.07
CA PRO A 193 -2.17 -3.14 12.01
C PRO A 193 -2.85 -4.33 12.69
N GLN A 194 -2.85 -5.49 12.04
CA GLN A 194 -3.34 -6.76 12.58
C GLN A 194 -2.19 -7.76 12.72
N GLY A 195 -2.09 -8.39 13.89
CA GLY A 195 -1.01 -9.30 14.24
C GLY A 195 0.31 -8.60 14.63
N LEU A 196 1.22 -9.35 15.24
CA LEU A 196 2.43 -8.81 15.89
C LEU A 196 3.43 -8.19 14.91
N TYR A 197 3.42 -8.64 13.65
CA TYR A 197 4.38 -8.18 12.63
C TYR A 197 4.23 -6.69 12.29
N TRP A 198 3.02 -6.13 12.41
CA TRP A 198 2.71 -4.75 12.05
C TRP A 198 2.68 -3.77 13.25
N GLN A 199 2.92 -4.26 14.47
CA GLN A 199 2.74 -3.50 15.71
C GLN A 199 4.04 -2.88 16.28
N HIS A 200 5.17 -3.07 15.60
CA HIS A 200 6.51 -2.62 16.03
C HIS A 200 7.19 -1.74 14.97
#